data_AF-A0A316GMT7-F1
#
_entry.id   AF-A0A316GMT7-F1
#
_cell.length_a   1.000
_cell.length_b   1.000
_cell.length_c   1.000
_cell.angle_alpha   90.00
_cell.angle_beta   90.00
_cell.angle_gamma   90.00
#
_symmetry.space_group_name_H-M   'P 1'
#
loop_
_entity.id
_entity.type
_entity.pdbx_description
1 polymer ?
#
loop_
_entity_poly.entity_id
_entity_poly.type
_entity_poly.pdbx_seq_one_letter_code
_entity_poly.pdbx_strand_id
1 'polypeptide(L)'
;MRGPIRMTWRRSREATQATVLSLALIIVFLLSIAHDEIVEALVAQGWLQAGLAERAEIVLGFFLFVIWGALTVALVDLFRKSAQRGGRSGQGGGA
;
A
#
# COMPACT_ATOMS: atom_id res chain seq x y z
N MET A 1 21.47 20.61 30.85
CA MET A 1 20.01 20.41 30.68
C MET A 1 19.73 20.14 29.20
N ARG A 2 19.40 18.89 28.82
CA ARG A 2 19.06 18.48 27.45
C ARG A 2 17.65 17.87 27.47
N GLY A 3 16.67 18.56 26.92
CA GLY A 3 15.36 18.00 26.55
C GLY A 3 15.02 18.40 25.11
N PRO A 4 14.07 17.74 24.44
CA PRO A 4 13.83 16.30 24.32
C PRO A 4 13.98 15.85 22.85
N ILE A 5 14.76 14.79 22.58
CA ILE A 5 14.98 14.18 21.23
C ILE A 5 13.74 13.36 20.78
N ARG A 6 12.54 13.65 21.30
CA ARG A 6 11.34 12.85 21.06
C ARG A 6 10.62 13.18 19.74
N MET A 7 10.88 14.33 19.12
CA MET A 7 10.16 14.76 17.90
C MET A 7 10.63 14.11 16.60
N THR A 8 11.89 13.70 16.46
CA THR A 8 12.42 13.15 15.19
C THR A 8 11.96 11.71 14.92
N TRP A 9 11.94 10.88 15.95
CA TRP A 9 11.60 9.45 15.83
C TRP A 9 10.19 9.18 15.32
N ARG A 10 9.21 9.98 15.76
CA ARG A 10 7.80 9.80 15.36
C ARG A 10 7.55 10.20 13.90
N ARG A 11 8.17 11.30 13.46
CA ARG A 11 8.13 11.77 12.06
C ARG A 11 8.77 10.76 11.12
N SER A 12 9.89 10.16 11.54
CA SER A 12 10.56 9.09 10.79
C SER A 12 9.67 7.86 10.64
N ARG A 13 8.98 7.41 11.71
CA ARG A 13 8.05 6.27 11.62
C ARG A 13 6.88 6.49 10.68
N GLU A 14 6.28 7.68 10.70
CA GLU A 14 5.17 8.01 9.79
C GLU A 14 5.64 8.09 8.32
N ALA A 15 6.84 8.63 8.08
CA ALA A 15 7.45 8.64 6.75
C ALA A 15 7.75 7.21 6.26
N THR A 16 8.36 6.36 7.10
CA THR A 16 8.61 4.95 6.77
C THR A 16 7.31 4.21 6.46
N GLN A 17 6.26 4.41 7.26
CA GLN A 17 4.97 3.78 7.01
C GLN A 17 4.36 4.23 5.68
N ALA A 18 4.43 5.53 5.35
CA ALA A 18 3.97 6.03 4.06
C ALA A 18 4.77 5.44 2.90
N THR A 19 6.10 5.40 3.01
CA THR A 19 6.98 4.80 1.99
C THR A 19 6.66 3.32 1.77
N VAL A 20 6.51 2.54 2.85
CA VAL A 20 6.19 1.11 2.74
C VAL A 20 4.82 0.89 2.09
N LEU A 21 3.80 1.66 2.48
CA LEU A 21 2.47 1.57 1.86
C LEU A 21 2.50 1.95 0.37
N SER A 22 3.23 3.01 0.01
CA SER A 22 3.40 3.40 -1.40
C SER A 22 4.13 2.33 -2.21
N LEU A 23 5.20 1.74 -1.67
CA LEU A 23 5.92 0.65 -2.32
C LEU A 23 5.04 -0.58 -2.49
N ALA A 24 4.27 -0.96 -1.45
CA ALA A 24 3.33 -2.06 -1.54
C ALA A 24 2.27 -1.79 -2.63
N LEU A 25 1.75 -0.57 -2.71
CA LEU A 25 0.77 -0.19 -3.73
C LEU A 25 1.35 -0.31 -5.15
N ILE A 26 2.59 0.13 -5.36
CA ILE A 26 3.29 0.02 -6.65
C ILE A 26 3.52 -1.46 -7.00
N ILE A 27 3.98 -2.27 -6.05
CA ILE A 27 4.22 -3.71 -6.29
C ILE A 27 2.90 -4.39 -6.68
N VAL A 28 1.82 -4.16 -5.94
CA VAL A 28 0.51 -4.74 -6.24
C VAL A 28 0.00 -4.25 -7.59
N PHE A 29 0.22 -2.99 -7.94
CA PHE A 29 -0.13 -2.45 -9.25
C PHE A 29 0.63 -3.15 -10.38
N LEU A 30 1.94 -3.35 -10.24
CA LEU A 30 2.74 -4.08 -11.23
C LEU A 30 2.30 -5.55 -11.35
N LEU A 31 1.98 -6.20 -10.22
CA LEU A 31 1.41 -7.54 -10.23
C LEU A 31 0.05 -7.57 -10.94
N SER A 32 -0.79 -6.55 -10.75
CA SER A 32 -2.08 -6.44 -11.47
C SER A 32 -1.90 -6.21 -12.97
N ILE A 33 -0.79 -5.62 -13.41
CA ILE A 33 -0.50 -5.51 -14.86
C ILE A 33 -0.05 -6.87 -15.40
N ALA A 34 0.79 -7.60 -14.67
CA ALA A 34 1.44 -8.83 -15.14
C ALA A 34 0.70 -10.13 -14.74
N HIS A 35 -0.50 -10.05 -14.19
CA HIS A 35 -1.16 -11.23 -13.59
C HIS A 35 -1.55 -12.30 -14.63
N ASP A 36 -1.85 -11.89 -15.86
CA ASP A 36 -2.11 -12.76 -17.00
C ASP A 36 -0.84 -13.52 -17.41
N GLU A 37 0.29 -12.82 -17.55
CA GLU A 37 1.62 -13.40 -17.83
C GLU A 37 2.04 -14.39 -16.74
N ILE A 38 1.72 -14.10 -15.47
CA ILE A 38 1.97 -15.01 -14.35
C ILE A 38 1.14 -16.29 -14.49
N VAL A 39 -0.15 -16.18 -14.82
CA VAL A 39 -1.03 -17.35 -15.01
C VAL A 39 -0.56 -18.18 -16.20
N GLU A 40 -0.18 -17.54 -17.31
CA GLU A 40 0.38 -18.23 -18.48
C GLU A 40 1.67 -18.99 -18.11
N ALA A 41 2.58 -18.34 -17.37
CA ALA A 41 3.82 -18.98 -16.92
C ALA A 41 3.54 -20.20 -16.00
N LEU A 42 2.53 -20.13 -15.15
CA LEU A 42 2.13 -21.25 -14.29
C LEU A 42 1.55 -22.43 -15.10
N VAL A 43 0.81 -22.14 -16.17
CA VAL A 43 0.33 -23.19 -17.10
C VAL A 43 1.51 -23.81 -17.85
N ALA A 44 2.42 -22.99 -18.37
CA ALA A 44 3.58 -23.44 -19.14
C ALA A 44 4.52 -24.34 -18.31
N GLN A 45 4.65 -24.06 -17.01
CA GLN A 45 5.45 -24.88 -16.09
C GLN A 45 4.72 -26.13 -15.58
N GLY A 46 3.44 -26.32 -15.95
CA GLY A 46 2.62 -27.44 -15.50
C GLY A 46 2.12 -27.33 -14.05
N TRP A 47 2.24 -26.16 -13.43
CA TRP A 47 1.71 -25.88 -12.08
C TRP A 47 0.19 -25.65 -12.10
N LEU A 48 -0.34 -25.19 -13.24
CA LEU A 48 -1.75 -24.93 -13.45
C LEU A 48 -2.26 -25.68 -14.69
N GLN A 49 -3.43 -26.30 -14.59
CA GLN A 49 -4.08 -26.90 -15.76
C GLN A 49 -4.63 -25.81 -16.68
N ALA A 50 -4.42 -25.94 -17.99
CA ALA A 50 -4.88 -24.94 -18.98
C ALA A 50 -6.39 -24.66 -18.90
N GLY A 51 -7.22 -25.68 -18.62
CA GLY A 51 -8.67 -25.51 -18.45
C GLY A 51 -9.10 -24.72 -17.21
N LEU A 52 -8.17 -24.44 -16.29
CA LEU A 52 -8.39 -23.61 -15.10
C LEU A 52 -7.76 -22.22 -15.23
N ALA A 53 -7.03 -21.93 -16.31
CA ALA A 53 -6.29 -20.68 -16.48
C ALA A 53 -7.17 -19.44 -16.36
N GLU A 54 -8.27 -19.39 -17.10
CA GLU A 54 -9.23 -18.27 -17.06
C GLU A 54 -9.79 -18.04 -15.65
N ARG A 55 -10.16 -19.12 -14.94
CA ARG A 55 -10.65 -19.00 -13.56
C ARG A 55 -9.57 -18.50 -12.61
N ALA A 56 -8.34 -18.98 -12.78
CA ALA A 56 -7.21 -18.56 -11.96
C ALA A 56 -6.87 -17.08 -12.19
N GLU A 57 -6.94 -16.62 -13.43
CA GLU A 57 -6.75 -15.20 -13.80
C GLU A 57 -7.79 -14.32 -13.11
N ILE A 58 -9.08 -14.67 -13.19
CA ILE A 58 -10.15 -13.92 -12.53
C ILE A 58 -9.94 -13.89 -11.01
N VAL A 59 -9.62 -15.03 -10.39
CA VAL A 59 -9.40 -15.12 -8.94
C VAL A 59 -8.17 -14.30 -8.52
N LEU A 60 -7.07 -14.39 -9.27
CA LEU A 60 -5.84 -13.64 -9.00
C LEU A 60 -6.06 -12.14 -9.16
N GLY A 61 -6.68 -11.72 -10.27
CA GLY A 61 -7.01 -10.32 -10.52
C GLY A 61 -7.95 -9.76 -9.46
N PHE A 62 -8.98 -10.50 -9.05
CA PHE A 62 -9.88 -10.10 -7.97
C PHE A 62 -9.14 -9.96 -6.63
N PHE A 63 -8.27 -10.90 -6.30
CA PHE A 63 -7.49 -10.85 -5.06
C PHE A 63 -6.55 -9.64 -5.04
N LEU A 64 -5.83 -9.38 -6.14
CA LEU A 64 -4.98 -8.20 -6.28
C LEU A 64 -5.77 -6.90 -6.20
N PHE A 65 -6.97 -6.85 -6.78
CA PHE A 65 -7.88 -5.70 -6.68
C PHE A 65 -8.30 -5.41 -5.24
N VAL A 66 -8.67 -6.44 -4.47
CA VAL A 66 -9.02 -6.29 -3.05
C VAL A 66 -7.84 -5.77 -2.24
N ILE A 67 -6.63 -6.31 -2.46
CA ILE A 67 -5.41 -5.84 -1.78
C ILE A 67 -5.13 -4.38 -2.14
N TRP A 68 -5.20 -4.02 -3.42
CA TRP A 68 -4.99 -2.66 -3.88
C TRP A 68 -5.97 -1.68 -3.23
N GLY A 69 -7.25 -2.06 -3.14
CA GLY A 69 -8.27 -1.26 -2.47
C GLY A 69 -7.96 -1.06 -0.98
N ALA A 70 -7.59 -2.13 -0.27
CA ALA A 70 -7.22 -2.06 1.15
C ALA A 70 -5.98 -1.16 1.38
N LEU A 71 -4.95 -1.27 0.54
CA LEU A 71 -3.75 -0.43 0.61
C LEU A 71 -4.07 1.04 0.33
N THR A 72 -4.95 1.32 -0.64
CA THR A 72 -5.39 2.67 -0.98
C THR A 72 -6.12 3.31 0.20
N VAL A 73 -7.07 2.61 0.82
CA VAL A 73 -7.78 3.08 2.02
C VAL A 73 -6.79 3.33 3.17
N ALA A 74 -5.86 2.42 3.42
CA ALA A 74 -4.86 2.57 4.47
C ALA A 74 -3.96 3.80 4.25
N LEU A 75 -3.57 4.08 2.99
CA LEU A 75 -2.75 5.24 2.64
C LEU A 75 -3.53 6.55 2.79
N VAL A 76 -4.79 6.60 2.34
CA VAL A 76 -5.67 7.76 2.53
C VAL A 76 -5.87 8.05 4.01
N ASP A 77 -6.13 7.03 4.83
CA ASP A 77 -6.29 7.18 6.27
C ASP A 77 -5.02 7.71 6.96
N LEU A 78 -3.84 7.27 6.50
CA LEU A 78 -2.57 7.80 6.99
C LEU A 78 -2.45 9.30 6.68
N PHE A 79 -2.75 9.71 5.45
CA PHE A 79 -2.68 11.12 5.06
C PHE A 79 -3.71 12.00 5.77
N ARG A 80 -4.95 11.51 5.94
CA ARG A 80 -5.98 12.21 6.73
C ARG A 80 -5.53 12.47 8.16
N LYS A 81 -4.96 11.45 8.82
CA LYS A 81 -4.42 11.57 10.20
C LYS A 81 -3.24 12.54 10.29
N SER A 82 -2.42 12.63 9.26
CA SER A 82 -1.28 13.56 9.20
C SER A 82 -1.74 15.01 8.95
N ALA A 83 -2.70 15.22 8.06
CA ALA A 83 -3.26 16.54 7.75
C ALA A 83 -3.97 17.17 8.97
N GLN A 84 -4.79 16.40 9.69
CA GLN A 84 -5.47 16.88 10.90
C GLN A 84 -4.51 17.33 12.01
N ARG A 85 -3.31 16.72 12.09
CA ARG A 85 -2.27 17.09 13.06
C ARG A 85 -1.52 18.37 12.67
N GLY A 86 -1.29 18.58 11.37
CA GLY A 86 -0.75 19.84 10.86
C GLY A 86 -1.64 21.04 11.20
N GLY A 87 -2.97 20.90 11.03
CA GLY A 87 -3.94 21.97 11.30
C GLY A 87 -4.03 22.42 12.76
N ARG A 88 -3.96 21.50 13.73
CA ARG A 88 -4.02 21.83 15.19
C ARG A 88 -2.80 22.61 15.68
N SER A 89 -1.69 22.56 14.96
CA SER A 89 -0.44 23.23 15.35
C SER A 89 -0.42 24.71 14.94
N GLY A 90 -1.28 25.13 14.02
CA GLY A 90 -1.39 26.52 13.55
C GLY A 90 -2.37 27.40 14.34
N GLN A 91 -3.14 26.86 15.28
CA GLN A 91 -4.26 27.55 15.94
C GLN A 91 -3.94 28.03 17.37
N GLY A 92 -2.73 27.80 17.89
CA GLY A 92 -2.33 28.13 19.27
C GLY A 92 -1.35 29.32 19.44
N GLY A 93 -1.11 30.12 18.39
CA GLY A 93 -0.10 31.19 18.37
C GLY A 93 -0.65 32.63 18.40
N GLY A 94 -1.94 32.82 18.69
CA GLY A 94 -2.57 34.14 18.75
C GLY A 94 -3.30 34.34 20.07
N ALA A 95 -2.56 34.76 21.09
CA ALA A 95 -3.08 35.43 22.29
C ALA A 95 -1.95 36.26 22.89
#